data_AF-I3Y9C7-F1
#
_entry.id   AF-I3Y9C7-F1
#
_cell.length_a   1.000
_cell.length_b   1.000
_cell.length_c   1.000
_cell.angle_alpha   90.00
_cell.angle_beta   90.00
_cell.angle_gamma   90.00
#
_symmetry.space_group_name_H-M   'P 1'
#
loop_
_entity.id
_entity.type
_entity.pdbx_description
1 polymer ?
#
loop_
_entity_poly.entity_id
_entity_poly.type
_entity_poly.pdbx_seq_one_letter_code
_entity_poly.pdbx_strand_id
1 'polypeptide(L)'
;MSDTFQLYRFHHPDGRAKDWAWRRDPAGTLTVRWGPAGRLVQHKTYPASAARQLQRTLSTKCRKGYGLVGDRRLDPAGTVIDPGAVTLCASPASATRPAIPDSLVWDLSRIDTRIEDGWF
;
A
#
# COMPACT_ATOMS: atom_id res chain seq x y z
N MET A 1 -16.96 13.00 -13.09
CA MET A 1 -15.58 12.62 -13.43
C MET A 1 -15.11 11.63 -12.40
N SER A 2 -14.59 10.47 -12.81
CA SER A 2 -14.05 9.46 -11.89
C SER A 2 -12.54 9.41 -12.03
N ASP A 3 -11.89 9.10 -10.91
CA ASP A 3 -10.45 9.17 -10.78
C ASP A 3 -9.91 7.78 -10.44
N THR A 4 -8.80 7.40 -11.07
CA THR A 4 -8.16 6.11 -10.81
C THR A 4 -7.26 6.23 -9.57
N PHE A 5 -7.47 5.33 -8.62
CA PHE A 5 -6.65 5.19 -7.42
C PHE A 5 -6.14 3.76 -7.30
N GLN A 6 -4.94 3.61 -6.74
CA GLN A 6 -4.45 2.32 -6.33
C GLN A 6 -5.08 1.98 -4.96
N LEU A 7 -5.96 0.98 -4.96
CA LEU A 7 -6.80 0.61 -3.82
C LEU A 7 -6.17 -0.54 -3.02
N TYR A 8 -6.26 -0.43 -1.70
CA TYR A 8 -5.82 -1.42 -0.74
C TYR A 8 -6.94 -1.72 0.25
N ARG A 9 -7.15 -2.99 0.59
CA ARG A 9 -8.21 -3.45 1.49
C ARG A 9 -7.66 -4.21 2.67
N PHE A 10 -8.16 -3.88 3.85
CA PHE A 10 -7.92 -4.63 5.08
C PHE A 10 -9.22 -5.31 5.51
N HIS A 11 -9.16 -6.60 5.80
CA HIS A 11 -10.28 -7.37 6.33
C HIS A 11 -10.13 -7.50 7.85
N HIS A 12 -11.19 -7.13 8.55
CA HIS A 12 -11.31 -7.33 9.98
C HIS A 12 -11.88 -8.73 10.27
N PRO A 13 -11.57 -9.32 11.43
CA PRO A 13 -12.10 -10.63 11.82
C PRO A 13 -13.63 -10.63 12.02
N ASP A 14 -14.24 -9.46 12.23
CA ASP A 14 -15.70 -9.29 12.33
C ASP A 14 -16.41 -9.28 10.95
N GLY A 15 -15.69 -9.58 9.87
CA GLY A 15 -16.20 -9.59 8.50
C GLY A 15 -16.27 -8.20 7.85
N ARG A 16 -15.99 -7.12 8.58
CA ARG A 16 -15.92 -5.78 8.00
C ARG A 16 -14.63 -5.60 7.21
N ALA A 17 -14.64 -4.68 6.26
CA ALA A 17 -13.45 -4.32 5.50
C ALA A 17 -13.26 -2.81 5.42
N LYS A 18 -12.00 -2.40 5.39
CA LYS A 18 -11.58 -0.99 5.28
C LYS A 18 -10.74 -0.82 4.03
N ASP A 19 -11.12 0.17 3.24
CA ASP A 19 -10.39 0.56 2.04
C ASP A 19 -9.50 1.77 2.31
N TRP A 20 -8.32 1.74 1.68
CA TRP A 20 -7.35 2.82 1.65
C TRP A 20 -6.82 2.93 0.23
N ALA A 21 -6.92 4.10 -0.37
CA ALA A 21 -6.52 4.30 -1.75
C ALA A 21 -5.63 5.52 -1.86
N TRP A 22 -4.73 5.53 -2.83
CA TRP A 22 -3.93 6.70 -3.13
C TRP A 22 -3.73 6.86 -4.64
N ARG A 23 -3.47 8.09 -5.06
CA ARG A 23 -3.08 8.42 -6.43
C ARG A 23 -2.09 9.58 -6.45
N ARG A 24 -1.44 9.75 -7.59
CA ARG A 24 -0.70 10.97 -7.92
C ARG A 24 -1.54 11.79 -8.88
N ASP A 25 -1.83 13.03 -8.52
CA ASP A 25 -2.58 13.95 -9.36
C ASP A 25 -1.67 14.50 -10.48
N PRO A 26 -2.22 14.92 -11.64
CA PRO A 26 -1.45 15.52 -12.72
C PRO A 26 -0.68 16.79 -12.31
N ALA A 27 -1.21 17.53 -11.33
CA ALA A 27 -0.57 18.72 -10.74
C ALA A 27 0.63 18.38 -9.82
N GLY A 28 0.96 17.09 -9.66
CA GLY A 28 2.09 16.62 -8.86
C GLY A 28 1.76 16.34 -7.39
N THR A 29 0.57 16.70 -6.92
CA THR A 29 0.10 16.35 -5.57
C THR A 29 -0.20 14.86 -5.44
N LEU A 30 -0.31 14.40 -4.21
CA LEU A 30 -0.70 13.03 -3.86
C LEU A 30 -2.03 13.08 -3.13
N THR A 31 -3.04 12.38 -3.63
CA THR A 31 -4.34 12.30 -2.97
C THR A 31 -4.51 10.91 -2.37
N VAL A 32 -4.84 10.87 -1.08
CA VAL A 32 -5.12 9.65 -0.33
C VAL A 32 -6.57 9.68 0.10
N ARG A 33 -7.31 8.58 -0.09
CA ARG A 33 -8.70 8.40 0.38
C ARG A 33 -8.80 7.17 1.28
N TRP A 34 -9.75 7.14 2.21
CA TRP A 34 -10.01 5.97 3.05
C TRP A 34 -11.43 5.94 3.58
N GLY A 35 -11.88 4.74 3.97
CA GLY A 35 -13.22 4.54 4.51
C GLY A 35 -13.60 3.05 4.55
N PRO A 36 -14.86 2.74 4.86
CA PRO A 36 -15.40 1.39 4.68
C PRO A 36 -15.17 0.86 3.26
N ALA A 37 -15.09 -0.46 3.12
CA ALA A 37 -14.91 -1.08 1.81
C ALA A 37 -15.99 -0.63 0.82
N GLY A 38 -15.55 -0.17 -0.36
CA GLY A 38 -16.42 0.38 -1.41
C GLY A 38 -16.83 1.85 -1.22
N ARG A 39 -16.54 2.49 -0.09
CA ARG A 39 -16.95 3.88 0.21
C ARG A 39 -15.86 4.69 0.93
N LEU A 40 -14.95 5.27 0.16
CA LEU A 40 -13.80 6.06 0.60
C LEU A 40 -14.12 7.57 0.67
N VAL A 41 -14.99 7.93 1.60
CA VAL A 41 -15.45 9.33 1.78
C VAL A 41 -14.37 10.26 2.34
N GLN A 42 -13.49 9.74 3.21
CA GLN A 42 -12.45 10.56 3.82
C GLN A 42 -11.28 10.69 2.86
N HIS A 43 -10.66 11.87 2.80
CA HIS A 43 -9.49 12.10 1.97
C HIS A 43 -8.52 13.11 2.57
N LYS A 44 -7.29 13.08 2.07
CA LYS A 44 -6.26 14.08 2.35
C LYS A 44 -5.33 14.20 1.14
N THR A 45 -5.00 15.44 0.80
CA THR A 45 -4.03 15.77 -0.25
C THR A 45 -2.70 16.15 0.38
N TYR A 46 -1.62 15.70 -0.23
CA TYR A 46 -0.24 15.94 0.20
C TYR A 46 0.57 16.53 -0.96
N PRO A 47 1.62 17.32 -0.66
CA PRO A 47 2.56 17.77 -1.69
C PRO A 47 3.36 16.59 -2.26
N ALA A 48 3.92 16.77 -3.46
CA ALA A 48 4.77 15.78 -4.13
C ALA A 48 5.94 15.29 -3.26
N SER A 49 6.50 16.18 -2.43
CA SER A 49 7.60 15.90 -1.50
C SER A 49 7.27 14.82 -0.47
N ALA A 50 5.98 14.58 -0.19
CA ALA A 50 5.52 13.54 0.72
C ALA A 50 5.54 12.12 0.13
N ALA A 51 5.99 11.93 -1.12
CA ALA A 51 6.00 10.63 -1.78
C ALA A 51 6.74 9.54 -0.97
N ARG A 52 7.91 9.85 -0.40
CA ARG A 52 8.64 8.91 0.46
C ARG A 52 7.86 8.54 1.72
N GLN A 53 7.16 9.50 2.33
CA GLN A 53 6.32 9.25 3.49
C GLN A 53 5.11 8.38 3.13
N LEU A 54 4.53 8.56 1.94
CA LEU A 54 3.44 7.74 1.45
C LEU A 54 3.89 6.29 1.22
N GLN A 55 5.07 6.06 0.64
CA GLN A 55 5.65 4.73 0.47
C GLN A 55 5.92 4.02 1.81
N ARG A 56 6.43 4.75 2.81
CA ARG A 56 6.58 4.22 4.18
C ARG A 56 5.23 3.85 4.78
N THR A 57 4.24 4.73 4.65
CA THR A 57 2.86 4.48 5.13
C THR A 57 2.25 3.26 4.47
N LEU A 58 2.44 3.11 3.15
CA LEU A 58 2.00 1.96 2.39
C LEU A 58 2.67 0.68 2.92
N SER A 59 3.99 0.69 3.09
CA SER A 59 4.74 -0.46 3.64
C SER A 59 4.23 -0.88 5.03
N THR A 60 3.97 0.09 5.91
CA THR A 60 3.38 -0.17 7.24
C THR A 60 1.96 -0.75 7.13
N LYS A 61 1.13 -0.27 6.18
CA LYS A 61 -0.21 -0.83 5.93
C LYS A 61 -0.15 -2.24 5.39
N CYS A 62 0.76 -2.54 4.46
CA CYS A 62 0.95 -3.89 3.95
C CYS A 62 1.36 -4.85 5.07
N ARG A 63 2.30 -4.44 5.95
CA ARG A 63 2.69 -5.23 7.15
C ARG A 63 1.54 -5.46 8.11
N LYS A 64 0.60 -4.51 8.22
CA LYS A 64 -0.63 -4.66 9.01
C LYS A 64 -1.62 -5.67 8.40
N GLY A 65 -1.44 -6.07 7.14
CA GLY A 65 -2.31 -7.01 6.43
C GLY A 65 -3.23 -6.37 5.39
N TYR A 66 -2.99 -5.13 4.97
CA TYR A 66 -3.68 -4.57 3.81
C TYR A 66 -3.25 -5.31 2.53
N GLY A 67 -4.21 -5.80 1.75
CA GLY A 67 -4.01 -6.37 0.41
C GLY A 67 -4.24 -5.35 -0.70
N LEU A 68 -3.50 -5.43 -1.80
CA LEU A 68 -3.67 -4.62 -3.01
C LEU A 68 -4.89 -5.12 -3.78
N VAL A 69 -5.91 -4.28 -3.93
CA VAL A 69 -7.07 -4.56 -4.81
C VAL A 69 -6.80 -4.17 -6.27
N GLY A 70 -5.74 -3.39 -6.49
CA GLY A 70 -5.36 -2.86 -7.80
C GLY A 70 -5.93 -1.47 -8.08
N ASP A 71 -5.79 -1.03 -9.32
CA ASP A 71 -6.30 0.26 -9.76
C ASP A 71 -7.83 0.24 -9.88
N ARG A 72 -8.48 1.17 -9.19
CA ARG A 72 -9.94 1.28 -9.11
C ARG A 72 -10.38 2.70 -9.38
N ARG A 73 -11.49 2.84 -10.10
CA ARG A 73 -12.13 4.13 -10.34
C ARG A 73 -13.01 4.49 -9.15
N LEU A 74 -12.74 5.65 -8.58
CA LEU A 74 -13.58 6.25 -7.54
C LEU A 74 -14.36 7.42 -8.13
N ASP A 75 -15.63 7.52 -7.77
CA ASP A 75 -16.42 8.72 -8.05
C ASP A 75 -16.04 9.87 -7.07
N PRO A 76 -16.47 11.11 -7.31
CA PRO A 76 -16.18 12.25 -6.43
C PRO A 76 -16.60 12.00 -4.96
N ALA A 77 -17.72 11.32 -4.73
CA ALA A 77 -18.20 10.93 -3.39
C ALA A 77 -17.36 9.81 -2.75
N GLY A 78 -16.48 9.15 -3.51
CA GLY A 78 -15.56 8.13 -3.02
C GLY A 78 -16.09 6.70 -3.10
N THR A 79 -17.16 6.46 -3.86
CA THR A 79 -17.66 5.12 -4.15
C THR A 79 -16.79 4.46 -5.21
N VAL A 80 -16.46 3.19 -5.00
CA VAL A 80 -15.73 2.39 -6.00
C VAL A 80 -16.71 1.99 -7.10
N ILE A 81 -16.41 2.38 -8.34
CA ILE A 81 -17.28 2.15 -9.50
C ILE A 81 -17.06 0.75 -10.09
N ASP A 82 -15.88 0.18 -9.89
CA ASP A 82 -15.47 -1.09 -10.52
C ASP A 82 -15.12 -2.14 -9.46
N PRO A 83 -15.83 -3.27 -9.37
CA PRO A 83 -15.47 -4.33 -8.44
C PRO A 83 -14.31 -5.14 -9.02
N GLY A 84 -13.24 -5.38 -8.25
CA GLY A 84 -12.29 -6.40 -8.66
C GLY A 84 -11.53 -7.05 -7.52
N ALA A 85 -10.73 -8.03 -7.91
CA ALA A 85 -10.13 -9.00 -7.02
C ALA A 85 -9.02 -8.40 -6.14
N VAL A 86 -8.90 -8.91 -4.92
CA VAL A 86 -7.85 -8.54 -3.97
C VAL A 86 -6.67 -9.48 -4.14
N THR A 87 -5.48 -8.92 -4.36
CA THR A 87 -4.20 -9.61 -4.26
C THR A 87 -3.52 -9.16 -2.97
N LEU A 88 -3.12 -10.07 -2.09
CA LEU A 88 -2.41 -9.66 -0.88
C LEU A 88 -1.14 -8.90 -1.27
N CYS A 89 -0.88 -7.77 -0.60
CA CYS A 89 0.38 -7.08 -0.81
C CYS A 89 1.47 -8.02 -0.37
N ALA A 90 2.34 -8.41 -1.30
CA ALA A 90 3.61 -8.99 -0.93
C ALA A 90 4.27 -7.96 0.01
N SER A 91 4.41 -8.33 1.29
CA SER A 91 5.31 -7.58 2.16
C SER A 91 6.67 -7.55 1.45
N PRO A 92 7.45 -6.46 1.49
CA PRO A 92 8.79 -6.47 0.90
C PRO A 92 9.72 -7.53 1.55
N ALA A 93 9.30 -8.15 2.66
CA ALA A 93 9.95 -9.31 3.28
C ALA A 93 9.55 -10.68 2.64
N SER A 94 8.61 -10.68 1.71
CA SER A 94 8.13 -11.87 0.99
C SER A 94 8.08 -11.64 -0.52
N ALA A 95 8.90 -10.71 -1.04
CA ALA A 95 9.36 -10.87 -2.39
C ALA A 95 10.05 -12.24 -2.42
N THR A 96 9.37 -13.25 -2.98
CA THR A 96 10.00 -14.49 -3.41
C THR A 96 11.24 -14.05 -4.15
N ARG A 97 12.38 -14.24 -3.49
CA ARG A 97 13.71 -14.13 -4.08
C ARG A 97 13.57 -14.80 -5.46
N PRO A 98 13.76 -14.08 -6.60
CA PRO A 98 13.89 -14.79 -7.85
C PRO A 98 14.93 -15.86 -7.58
N ALA A 99 14.61 -17.13 -7.86
CA ALA A 99 15.53 -18.23 -7.64
C ALA A 99 16.83 -17.85 -8.33
N ILE A 100 17.78 -17.33 -7.55
CA ILE A 100 19.13 -17.04 -8.03
C ILE A 100 19.63 -18.44 -8.38
N PRO A 101 20.00 -18.72 -9.65
CA PRO A 101 20.66 -19.97 -9.97
C PRO A 101 21.84 -20.09 -9.01
N ASP A 102 22.05 -21.28 -8.45
CA ASP A 102 22.92 -21.64 -7.31
C ASP A 102 24.40 -21.14 -7.37
N SER A 103 24.77 -20.42 -8.42
CA SER A 103 26.13 -19.97 -8.72
C SER A 103 26.43 -18.54 -8.27
N LEU A 104 26.11 -18.14 -7.03
CA LEU A 104 26.88 -17.08 -6.34
C LEU A 104 26.44 -16.97 -4.86
N VAL A 105 27.00 -17.83 -4.02
CA VAL A 105 26.89 -17.69 -2.57
C VAL A 105 28.01 -16.74 -2.15
N TRP A 106 27.69 -15.48 -1.89
CA TRP A 106 28.61 -14.59 -1.18
C TRP A 106 28.53 -14.88 0.31
N ASP A 107 29.70 -15.18 0.89
CA ASP A 107 29.89 -15.49 2.30
C ASP A 107 29.52 -14.28 3.18
N LEU A 108 28.48 -14.45 4.01
CA LEU A 108 27.92 -13.41 4.89
C LEU A 108 28.38 -13.57 6.35
N SER A 109 29.53 -14.20 6.61
CA SER A 109 30.07 -14.36 7.98
C SER A 109 30.47 -13.04 8.68
N ARG A 110 30.18 -11.87 8.10
CA ARG A 110 30.74 -10.58 8.52
C ARG A 110 29.78 -9.43 8.81
N ILE A 111 28.47 -9.61 8.74
CA ILE A 111 27.53 -8.50 9.03
C ILE A 111 26.96 -8.66 10.44
N ASP A 112 27.77 -8.27 11.42
CA ASP A 112 27.31 -7.88 12.75
C ASP A 112 26.74 -6.45 12.64
N THR A 113 25.42 -6.31 12.72
CA THR A 113 24.80 -5.01 13.04
C THR A 113 23.58 -5.22 13.93
N ARG A 114 23.88 -5.28 15.22
CA ARG A 114 22.99 -4.93 16.33
C ARG A 114 22.44 -3.51 16.11
N ILE A 115 21.16 -3.35 15.77
CA ILE A 115 20.48 -2.05 15.87
C ILE A 115 19.12 -2.24 16.53
N GLU A 116 19.01 -1.63 17.69
CA GLU A 116 17.87 -1.62 18.61
C GLU A 116 16.72 -0.76 18.07
N ASP A 117 15.50 -1.25 18.31
CA ASP A 117 14.22 -0.58 18.11
C ASP A 117 14.16 0.76 18.86
N GLY A 118 13.83 1.85 18.15
CA GLY A 118 13.60 3.17 18.73
C GLY A 118 12.59 3.95 17.90
N TRP A 119 11.31 3.75 18.21
CA TRP A 119 10.15 4.42 17.63
C TRP A 119 10.04 5.88 18.06
N PHE A 120 9.92 6.84 17.14
CA PHE A 120 9.07 8.05 17.25
C PHE A 120 8.73 8.61 15.86
#